data_AF-D6M5Y3-F1
#
_entry.id   AF-D6M5Y3-F1
#
_cell.length_a   1.000
_cell.length_b   1.000
_cell.length_c   1.000
_cell.angle_alpha   90.00
_cell.angle_beta   90.00
_cell.angle_gamma   90.00
#
_symmetry.space_group_name_H-M   'P 1'
#
loop_
_entity.id
_entity.type
_entity.pdbx_description
1 polymer ?
#
loop_
_entity_poly.entity_id
_entity_poly.type
_entity_poly.pdbx_seq_one_letter_code
_entity_poly.pdbx_strand_id
1 'polypeptide(L)'
;MDISTAAVAHTARLGGRALCRSFFEPLPGEGRWGTVLLMDGNIGIGGGPAALPARAAALLAPGGLLLAETAPGDVDERAEVRVVGSRDALTGGAGQSFPWARVGTPALLRLAGHAGLRALAQWTAGGRSFVALRTRTTRTAAETANRAAVISSQWAR
;
A
#
# COMPACT_ATOMS: atom_id res chain seq x y z
N MET A 1 -0.94 -7.00 10.70
CA MET A 1 -2.31 -6.68 11.14
C MET A 1 -3.25 -7.56 10.35
N ASP A 2 -4.34 -8.01 10.95
CA ASP A 2 -5.24 -8.97 10.34
C ASP A 2 -6.64 -8.82 10.97
N ILE A 3 -7.71 -9.17 10.25
CA ILE A 3 -9.07 -9.22 10.80
C ILE A 3 -9.35 -10.56 11.50
N SER A 4 -8.56 -11.59 11.21
CA SER A 4 -8.68 -12.93 11.79
C SER A 4 -8.02 -12.97 13.16
N THR A 5 -8.85 -13.11 14.20
CA THR A 5 -8.39 -13.35 15.58
C THR A 5 -7.47 -14.58 15.64
N ALA A 6 -7.75 -15.61 14.84
CA ALA A 6 -6.93 -16.82 14.74
C ALA A 6 -5.54 -16.53 14.17
N ALA A 7 -5.44 -15.73 13.10
CA ALA A 7 -4.15 -15.36 12.49
C ALA A 7 -3.31 -14.50 13.44
N VAL A 8 -3.94 -13.56 14.16
CA VAL A 8 -3.28 -12.73 15.18
C VAL A 8 -2.76 -13.58 16.33
N ALA A 9 -3.59 -14.47 16.89
CA ALA A 9 -3.19 -15.37 17.96
C ALA A 9 -2.08 -16.32 17.52
N HIS A 10 -2.12 -16.81 16.28
CA HIS A 10 -1.07 -17.64 15.72
C HIS A 10 0.25 -16.88 15.60
N THR A 11 0.22 -15.65 15.06
CA THR A 11 1.41 -14.78 14.96
C THR A 11 2.02 -14.51 16.34
N ALA A 12 1.19 -14.24 17.35
CA ALA A 12 1.65 -14.01 18.72
C ALA A 12 2.31 -15.25 19.32
N ARG A 13 1.76 -16.46 19.10
CA ARG A 13 2.37 -17.72 19.55
C ARG A 13 3.74 -17.97 18.93
N LEU A 14 3.97 -17.50 17.70
CA LEU A 14 5.27 -17.57 17.02
C LEU A 14 6.25 -16.46 17.46
N GLY A 15 5.90 -15.65 18.47
CA GLY A 15 6.73 -14.54 18.96
C GLY A 15 6.63 -13.26 18.11
N GLY A 16 5.72 -13.23 17.14
CA GLY A 16 5.47 -12.07 16.30
C GLY A 16 4.54 -11.04 16.96
N ARG A 17 4.48 -9.84 16.38
CA ARG A 17 3.54 -8.79 16.78
C ARG A 17 2.44 -8.66 15.73
N ALA A 18 1.18 -8.81 16.14
CA ALA A 18 0.02 -8.63 15.29
C ALA A 18 -1.05 -7.79 15.98
N LEU A 19 -1.85 -7.09 15.17
CA LEU A 19 -3.00 -6.29 15.60
C LEU A 19 -4.25 -6.85 14.92
N CYS A 20 -5.28 -7.17 15.71
CA CYS A 20 -6.57 -7.59 15.21
C CYS A 20 -7.37 -6.36 14.77
N ARG A 21 -7.23 -5.96 13.51
CA ARG A 21 -7.85 -4.77 12.93
C ARG A 21 -7.82 -4.81 11.40
N SER A 22 -8.84 -4.23 10.78
CA SER A 22 -8.84 -4.03 9.34
C SER A 22 -7.76 -3.03 8.89
N PHE A 23 -7.20 -3.24 7.70
CA PHE A 23 -6.29 -2.29 7.05
C PHE A 23 -6.92 -0.92 6.78
N PHE A 24 -8.25 -0.89 6.65
CA PHE A 24 -9.01 0.32 6.34
C PHE A 24 -9.50 1.08 7.59
N GLU A 25 -9.41 0.48 8.77
CA GLU A 25 -9.79 1.13 10.04
C GLU A 25 -8.60 1.91 10.64
N PRO A 26 -8.84 2.87 11.56
CA PRO A 26 -7.78 3.65 12.20
C PRO A 26 -6.67 2.79 12.83
N LEU A 27 -5.41 3.10 12.53
CA LEU A 27 -4.24 2.34 12.97
C LEU A 27 -3.30 3.18 13.84
N PRO A 28 -2.56 2.54 14.76
CA PRO A 28 -1.56 3.26 15.54
C PRO A 28 -0.49 3.89 14.63
N GLY A 29 -0.26 5.19 14.81
CA GLY A 29 0.84 5.90 14.17
C GLY A 29 0.69 6.14 12.67
N GLU A 30 -0.53 6.30 12.15
CA GLU A 30 -0.75 6.74 10.77
C GLU A 30 0.09 7.99 10.43
N GLY A 31 0.54 8.08 9.18
CA GLY A 31 1.44 9.12 8.71
C GLY A 31 2.87 9.05 9.27
N ARG A 32 3.22 7.99 10.02
CA ARG A 32 4.57 7.81 10.60
C ARG A 32 5.22 6.48 10.20
N TRP A 33 4.55 5.66 9.40
CA TRP A 33 5.10 4.35 9.05
C TRP A 33 6.24 4.51 8.05
N GLY A 34 7.38 3.89 8.32
CA GLY A 34 8.50 3.87 7.38
C GLY A 34 8.25 2.98 6.18
N THR A 35 7.49 1.89 6.35
CA THR A 35 7.19 0.93 5.28
C THR A 35 5.83 0.27 5.46
N VAL A 36 5.14 0.02 4.33
CA VAL A 36 3.96 -0.84 4.21
C VAL A 36 4.32 -1.99 3.27
N LEU A 37 3.96 -3.21 3.64
CA LEU A 37 4.17 -4.43 2.86
C LEU A 37 2.83 -5.05 2.48
N LEU A 38 2.60 -5.23 1.18
CA LEU A 38 1.44 -5.94 0.63
C LEU A 38 1.97 -7.13 -0.17
N MET A 39 1.67 -8.34 0.30
CA MET A 39 2.13 -9.59 -0.29
C MET A 39 0.96 -10.55 -0.44
N ASP A 40 1.16 -11.59 -1.22
CA ASP A 40 0.23 -12.71 -1.44
C ASP A 40 -1.13 -12.25 -1.97
N GLY A 41 -1.11 -11.27 -2.87
CA GLY A 41 -2.32 -10.74 -3.49
C GLY A 41 -3.12 -9.77 -2.60
N ASN A 42 -2.59 -9.35 -1.45
CA ASN A 42 -3.26 -8.39 -0.56
C ASN A 42 -3.72 -7.10 -1.24
N ILE A 43 -3.15 -6.73 -2.40
CA ILE A 43 -3.60 -5.58 -3.19
C ILE A 43 -5.10 -5.64 -3.57
N GLY A 44 -5.67 -6.85 -3.59
CA GLY A 44 -7.06 -7.12 -3.94
C GLY A 44 -8.10 -6.91 -2.83
N ILE A 45 -7.66 -6.72 -1.58
CA ILE A 45 -8.56 -6.66 -0.42
C ILE A 45 -9.56 -5.51 -0.58
N GLY A 46 -10.84 -5.82 -0.37
CA GLY A 46 -11.95 -4.86 -0.46
C GLY A 46 -12.42 -4.57 -1.88
N GLY A 47 -11.82 -5.20 -2.90
CA GLY A 47 -12.25 -5.16 -4.31
C GLY A 47 -12.13 -3.83 -5.03
N GLY A 48 -11.84 -2.74 -4.33
CA GLY A 48 -11.56 -1.43 -4.89
C GLY A 48 -10.05 -1.22 -5.06
N PRO A 49 -9.48 -1.35 -6.28
CA PRO A 49 -8.03 -1.35 -6.45
C PRO A 49 -7.36 0.01 -6.19
N ALA A 50 -8.15 1.10 -6.16
CA ALA A 50 -7.67 2.44 -5.78
C ALA A 50 -7.60 2.64 -4.25
N ALA A 51 -8.44 1.95 -3.48
CA ALA A 51 -8.60 2.21 -2.05
C ALA A 51 -7.34 1.84 -1.26
N LEU A 52 -6.70 0.74 -1.65
CA LEU A 52 -5.58 0.19 -0.91
C LEU A 52 -4.29 1.02 -1.09
N PRO A 53 -3.87 1.42 -2.31
CA PRO A 53 -2.77 2.37 -2.50
C PRO A 53 -3.00 3.71 -1.78
N ALA A 54 -4.23 4.25 -1.83
CA ALA A 54 -4.58 5.48 -1.12
C ALA A 54 -4.46 5.33 0.39
N ARG A 55 -4.97 4.22 0.94
CA ARG A 55 -4.84 3.91 2.36
C ARG A 55 -3.38 3.73 2.78
N ALA A 56 -2.59 2.99 2.00
CA ALA A 56 -1.16 2.82 2.26
C ALA A 56 -0.42 4.16 2.26
N ALA A 57 -0.73 5.06 1.33
CA ALA A 57 -0.14 6.41 1.28
C ALA A 57 -0.43 7.21 2.56
N ALA A 58 -1.65 7.12 3.12
CA ALA A 58 -2.01 7.80 4.37
C ALA A 58 -1.31 7.23 5.62
N LEU A 59 -0.93 5.95 5.61
CA LEU A 59 -0.20 5.33 6.73
C LEU A 59 1.28 5.71 6.72
N LEU A 60 1.86 5.90 5.54
CA LEU A 60 3.28 6.17 5.35
C LEU A 60 3.66 7.59 5.77
N ALA A 61 4.83 7.72 6.39
CA ALA A 61 5.50 9.01 6.56
C ALA A 61 5.88 9.63 5.20
N PRO A 62 6.16 10.94 5.13
CA PRO A 62 6.80 11.52 3.94
C PRO A 62 8.10 10.79 3.60
N GLY A 63 8.24 10.38 2.35
CA GLY A 63 9.34 9.51 1.91
C GLY A 63 9.22 8.04 2.32
N GLY A 64 8.14 7.59 2.95
CA GLY A 64 7.91 6.19 3.31
C GLY A 64 7.71 5.27 2.10
N LEU A 65 7.94 3.96 2.30
CA LEU A 65 8.00 2.95 1.24
C LEU A 65 6.79 2.02 1.26
N LEU A 66 6.13 1.82 0.12
CA LEU A 66 5.20 0.73 -0.12
C LEU A 66 5.89 -0.34 -0.98
N LEU A 67 5.99 -1.56 -0.46
CA LEU A 67 6.39 -2.74 -1.21
C LEU A 67 5.14 -3.57 -1.49
N ALA A 68 4.84 -3.81 -2.76
CA ALA A 68 3.65 -4.54 -3.18
C ALA A 68 4.01 -5.65 -4.16
N GLU A 69 3.50 -6.85 -3.93
CA GLU A 69 3.35 -7.85 -4.98
C GLU A 69 2.16 -7.52 -5.88
N THR A 70 2.31 -7.78 -7.17
CA THR A 70 1.27 -7.64 -8.18
C THR A 70 1.06 -8.94 -8.93
N ALA A 71 -0.12 -9.11 -9.51
CA ALA A 71 -0.37 -10.18 -10.47
C ALA A 71 0.61 -10.06 -11.67
N PRO A 72 1.04 -11.18 -12.26
CA PRO A 72 1.82 -11.15 -13.50
C PRO A 72 0.94 -10.66 -14.66
N GLY A 73 1.54 -9.93 -15.60
CA GLY A 73 0.86 -9.38 -16.77
C GLY A 73 0.12 -8.07 -16.51
N ASP A 74 -0.66 -7.64 -17.51
CA ASP A 74 -1.50 -6.44 -17.45
C ASP A 74 -2.90 -6.82 -16.96
N VAL A 75 -3.07 -6.84 -15.65
CA VAL A 75 -4.32 -7.27 -14.98
C VAL A 75 -4.93 -6.09 -14.22
N ASP A 76 -6.22 -5.84 -14.43
CA ASP A 76 -7.01 -4.86 -13.66
C ASP A 76 -8.45 -5.39 -13.48
N GLU A 77 -8.57 -6.51 -12.76
CA GLU A 77 -9.80 -7.27 -12.63
C GLU A 77 -10.51 -6.96 -11.30
N ARG A 78 -11.85 -6.94 -11.32
CA ARG A 78 -12.70 -6.93 -10.13
C ARG A 78 -13.73 -8.05 -10.26
N ALA A 79 -13.92 -8.82 -9.19
CA ALA A 79 -14.88 -9.92 -9.18
C ALA A 79 -15.47 -10.11 -7.78
N GLU A 80 -16.69 -10.64 -7.72
CA GLU A 80 -17.23 -11.27 -6.52
C GLU A 80 -16.64 -12.68 -6.43
N VAL A 81 -15.86 -12.93 -5.39
CA VAL A 81 -15.22 -14.23 -5.16
C VAL A 81 -15.81 -14.88 -3.93
N ARG A 82 -15.63 -16.19 -3.81
CA ARG A 82 -16.06 -16.96 -2.65
C ARG A 82 -14.95 -17.93 -2.29
N VAL A 83 -14.63 -18.03 -0.99
CA VAL A 83 -13.74 -19.08 -0.51
C VAL A 83 -14.52 -20.39 -0.51
N VAL A 84 -13.98 -21.38 -1.22
CA VAL A 84 -14.52 -22.75 -1.25
C VAL A 84 -13.50 -23.64 -0.56
N GLY A 85 -13.84 -24.11 0.65
CA GLY A 85 -13.04 -25.11 1.33
C GLY A 85 -13.14 -26.48 0.64
N SER A 86 -12.16 -27.35 0.87
CA SER A 86 -12.18 -28.71 0.31
C SER A 86 -13.40 -29.54 0.77
N ARG A 87 -13.89 -29.30 2.01
CA ARG A 87 -15.16 -29.89 2.49
C ARG A 87 -16.40 -29.23 1.86
N ASP A 88 -16.37 -27.91 1.70
CA ASP A 88 -17.50 -27.13 1.17
C ASP A 88 -17.79 -27.46 -0.29
N ALA A 89 -16.77 -27.83 -1.06
CA ALA A 89 -16.91 -28.33 -2.42
C ALA A 89 -17.66 -29.68 -2.48
N LEU A 90 -17.58 -30.49 -1.42
CA LEU A 90 -18.22 -31.81 -1.33
C LEU A 90 -19.62 -31.74 -0.69
N THR A 91 -19.88 -30.76 0.17
CA THR A 91 -21.16 -30.61 0.91
C THR A 91 -22.01 -29.43 0.47
N GLY A 92 -21.57 -28.65 -0.53
CA GLY A 92 -22.28 -27.47 -1.05
C GLY A 92 -22.27 -26.25 -0.12
N GLY A 93 -21.52 -26.29 0.98
CA GLY A 93 -21.49 -25.25 2.02
C GLY A 93 -20.48 -24.14 1.73
N ALA A 94 -20.52 -23.49 0.58
CA ALA A 94 -19.52 -22.47 0.25
C ALA A 94 -19.78 -21.16 1.04
N GLY A 95 -18.70 -20.48 1.48
CA GLY A 95 -18.77 -19.25 2.30
C GLY A 95 -19.52 -18.09 1.64
N GLN A 96 -19.65 -16.93 2.31
CA GLN A 96 -20.27 -15.76 1.68
C GLN A 96 -19.38 -15.22 0.55
N SER A 97 -19.99 -14.73 -0.53
CA SER A 97 -19.26 -14.02 -1.59
C SER A 97 -18.80 -12.65 -1.09
N PHE A 98 -17.66 -12.17 -1.59
CA PHE A 98 -17.11 -10.86 -1.27
C PHE A 98 -16.31 -10.28 -2.45
N PRO A 99 -16.16 -8.95 -2.51
CA PRO A 99 -15.45 -8.30 -3.61
C PRO A 99 -13.94 -8.50 -3.49
N TRP A 100 -13.30 -8.81 -4.61
CA TRP A 100 -11.85 -8.96 -4.72
C TRP A 100 -11.34 -8.38 -6.03
N ALA A 101 -10.15 -7.78 -5.98
CA ALA A 101 -9.46 -7.30 -7.17
C ALA A 101 -8.17 -8.08 -7.44
N ARG A 102 -7.81 -8.21 -8.72
CA ARG A 102 -6.47 -8.65 -9.12
C ARG A 102 -5.84 -7.52 -9.91
N VAL A 103 -4.63 -7.13 -9.51
CA VAL A 103 -3.97 -5.94 -10.04
C VAL A 103 -2.54 -6.30 -10.43
N GLY A 104 -2.21 -6.10 -11.70
CA GLY A 104 -0.87 -6.19 -12.25
C GLY A 104 -0.09 -4.89 -12.12
N THR A 105 1.20 -4.93 -12.44
CA THR A 105 2.09 -3.77 -12.29
C THR A 105 1.58 -2.50 -12.99
N PRO A 106 1.17 -2.52 -14.27
CA PRO A 106 0.75 -1.29 -14.96
C PRO A 106 -0.45 -0.60 -14.28
N ALA A 107 -1.46 -1.40 -13.89
CA ALA A 107 -2.64 -0.92 -13.19
C ALA A 107 -2.28 -0.35 -11.80
N LEU A 108 -1.43 -1.05 -11.03
CA LEU A 108 -0.99 -0.56 -9.72
C LEU A 108 -0.27 0.79 -9.84
N LEU A 109 0.64 0.95 -10.82
CA LEU A 109 1.39 2.19 -11.01
C LEU A 109 0.46 3.37 -11.32
N ARG A 110 -0.55 3.18 -12.16
CA ARG A 110 -1.56 4.18 -12.47
C ARG A 110 -2.32 4.59 -11.20
N LEU A 111 -2.80 3.63 -10.42
CA LEU A 111 -3.57 3.88 -9.20
C LEU A 111 -2.72 4.54 -8.10
N ALA A 112 -1.48 4.08 -7.94
CA ALA A 112 -0.49 4.64 -7.01
C ALA A 112 -0.18 6.11 -7.34
N GLY A 113 -0.07 6.47 -8.62
CA GLY A 113 0.15 7.85 -9.05
C GLY A 113 -0.96 8.80 -8.55
N HIS A 114 -2.23 8.39 -8.66
CA HIS A 114 -3.37 9.16 -8.14
C HIS A 114 -3.35 9.27 -6.61
N ALA A 115 -2.80 8.27 -5.92
CA ALA A 115 -2.60 8.27 -4.46
C ALA A 115 -1.35 9.07 -4.01
N GLY A 116 -0.62 9.73 -4.92
CA GLY A 116 0.57 10.49 -4.59
C GLY A 116 1.82 9.65 -4.31
N LEU A 117 1.80 8.37 -4.69
CA LEU A 117 2.93 7.46 -4.63
C LEU A 117 3.70 7.48 -5.96
N ARG A 118 5.03 7.43 -5.90
CA ARG A 118 5.92 7.39 -7.07
C ARG A 118 6.63 6.05 -7.16
N ALA A 119 6.70 5.49 -8.36
CA ALA A 119 7.51 4.30 -8.63
C ALA A 119 8.99 4.54 -8.33
N LEU A 120 9.58 3.61 -7.59
CA LEU A 120 11.00 3.56 -7.28
C LEU A 120 11.67 2.41 -8.04
N ALA A 121 11.06 1.22 -8.01
CA ALA A 121 11.58 0.04 -8.69
C ALA A 121 10.46 -0.94 -9.02
N GLN A 122 10.73 -1.80 -10.01
CA GLN A 122 9.91 -2.96 -10.36
C GLN A 122 10.87 -4.12 -10.58
N TRP A 123 10.52 -5.31 -10.11
CA TRP A 123 11.34 -6.50 -10.32
C TRP A 123 10.50 -7.76 -10.26
N THR A 124 11.07 -8.85 -10.76
CA THR A 124 10.50 -10.18 -10.67
C THR A 124 11.43 -11.06 -9.85
N ALA A 125 10.88 -11.86 -8.94
CA ALA A 125 11.63 -12.86 -8.19
C ALA A 125 10.76 -14.10 -7.98
N GLY A 126 11.31 -15.29 -8.27
CA GLY A 126 10.57 -16.55 -8.11
C GLY A 126 9.26 -16.61 -8.90
N GLY A 127 9.21 -16.00 -10.10
CA GLY A 127 8.00 -15.94 -10.93
C GLY A 127 6.93 -14.94 -10.47
N ARG A 128 7.19 -14.17 -9.41
CA ARG A 128 6.28 -13.16 -8.85
C ARG A 128 6.76 -11.76 -9.22
N SER A 129 5.81 -10.85 -9.44
CA SER A 129 6.09 -9.46 -9.81
C SER A 129 5.93 -8.53 -8.60
N PHE A 130 6.85 -7.57 -8.47
CA PHE A 130 6.89 -6.65 -7.35
C PHE A 130 7.11 -5.21 -7.79
N VAL A 131 6.57 -4.28 -6.98
CA VAL A 131 6.74 -2.85 -7.15
C VAL A 131 7.13 -2.22 -5.81
N ALA A 132 8.12 -1.33 -5.86
CA ALA A 132 8.45 -0.41 -4.79
C ALA A 132 7.94 0.99 -5.16
N LEU A 133 7.12 1.57 -4.27
CA LEU A 133 6.49 2.88 -4.40
C LEU A 133 6.89 3.74 -3.21
N ARG A 134 7.07 5.06 -3.40
CA ARG A 134 7.44 5.97 -2.32
C ARG A 134 6.48 7.15 -2.24
N THR A 135 6.10 7.57 -1.03
CA THR A 135 5.39 8.84 -0.85
C THR A 135 6.33 10.01 -1.18
N ARG A 136 5.76 11.13 -1.61
CA ARG A 136 6.56 12.34 -1.83
C ARG A 136 7.17 12.78 -0.50
N THR A 137 8.45 13.14 -0.53
CA THR A 137 9.05 13.90 0.57
C THR A 137 8.47 15.31 0.53
N THR A 138 7.92 15.80 1.63
CA THR A 138 7.69 17.24 1.79
C THR A 138 9.06 17.89 1.81
N ARG A 139 9.50 18.43 0.67
CA ARG A 139 10.68 19.29 0.65
C ARG A 139 10.27 20.58 1.35
N THR A 140 10.57 20.71 2.65
CA THR A 140 10.61 22.01 3.33
C THR A 140 11.77 22.81 2.74
N ALA A 141 11.59 23.29 1.50
CA ALA A 141 12.42 24.31 0.88
C ALA A 141 11.61 25.62 0.89
N ALA A 142 11.27 26.05 2.09
CA ALA A 142 10.70 27.37 2.37
C ALA A 142 11.36 27.95 3.63
N GLU A 143 12.70 27.87 3.69
CA GLU A 143 13.59 28.52 4.67
C GLU A 143 15.01 28.28 4.14
N THR A 144 15.52 29.07 3.18
CA THR A 144 16.67 29.99 3.43
C THR A 144 16.83 31.00 2.25
N ALA A 145 15.84 31.14 1.35
CA ALA A 145 15.93 32.13 0.27
C ALA A 145 15.62 33.58 0.73
N ASN A 146 15.23 33.78 1.99
CA ASN A 146 14.81 35.08 2.52
C ASN A 146 15.85 35.79 3.43
N ARG A 147 17.16 35.53 3.27
CA ARG A 147 18.18 36.24 4.08
C ARG A 147 19.40 36.83 3.37
N ALA A 148 19.53 36.75 2.04
CA ALA A 148 20.79 37.15 1.39
C ALA A 148 20.70 38.18 0.24
N ALA A 149 19.54 38.79 -0.04
CA ALA A 149 19.46 39.83 -1.07
C ALA A 149 18.66 41.05 -0.63
N VAL A 150 19.05 41.65 0.48
CA VAL A 150 18.88 43.09 0.69
C VAL A 150 20.26 43.67 1.00
N ILE A 151 20.53 44.83 0.39
CA ILE A 151 21.65 45.76 0.63
C ILE A 151 22.93 45.50 -0.20
N SER A 152 23.02 46.13 -1.37
CA SER A 152 24.11 47.10 -1.59
C SER A 152 23.77 48.12 -2.69
N SER A 153 23.55 49.33 -2.21
CA SER A 153 23.56 50.65 -2.85
C SER A 153 24.47 50.82 -4.07
N GLN A 154 23.90 51.26 -5.19
CA GLN A 154 24.64 51.95 -6.25
C GLN A 154 24.53 53.46 -6.00
N TRP A 155 25.68 54.07 -5.72
CA TRP A 155 25.83 55.51 -5.63
C TRP A 155 25.87 56.13 -7.04
N ALA A 156 25.23 57.28 -7.18
CA ALA A 156 25.30 58.13 -8.36
C ALA A 156 26.64 58.90 -8.43
N ARG A 157 27.22 59.00 -9.63
CA ARG A 157 27.52 60.26 -10.31
C ARG A 157 27.87 60.03 -11.78
#